data_AF-A0A5R8Y610-F1
#
_entry.id   AF-A0A5R8Y610-F1
#
_cell.length_a   1.000
_cell.length_b   1.000
_cell.length_c   1.000
_cell.angle_alpha   90.00
_cell.angle_beta   90.00
_cell.angle_gamma   90.00
#
_symmetry.space_group_name_H-M   'P 1'
#
loop_
_entity.id
_entity.type
_entity.pdbx_description
1 polymer ?
#
loop_
_entity_poly.entity_id
_entity_poly.type
_entity_poly.pdbx_seq_one_letter_code
_entity_poly.pdbx_strand_id
1 'polypeptide(L)' 'MAGNTQMNDNERGLFSLLHGITGMLIAVVLLLTILAVLVFNAVVVQQREAQNFYKVNQDLNGLKAVDRNNHKHYELVGK' A
#
# COMPACT_ATOMS: atom_id res chain seq x y z
N MET A 1 6.17 -6.83 -58.47
CA MET A 1 7.29 -6.54 -57.56
C MET A 1 6.79 -6.80 -56.15
N ALA A 2 7.21 -7.90 -55.52
CA ALA A 2 6.87 -8.17 -54.13
C ALA A 2 7.72 -7.21 -53.28
N GLY A 3 7.09 -6.14 -52.77
CA GLY A 3 7.67 -5.30 -51.72
C GLY A 3 7.69 -6.13 -50.45
N ASN A 4 8.77 -6.88 -50.26
CA ASN A 4 8.94 -7.74 -49.10
C ASN A 4 9.28 -6.85 -47.90
N THR A 5 8.30 -6.55 -47.06
CA THR A 5 8.54 -6.15 -45.67
C THR A 5 9.05 -7.39 -44.91
N GLN A 6 10.21 -7.91 -45.28
CA GLN A 6 10.86 -8.96 -44.51
C GLN A 6 11.52 -8.31 -43.29
N MET A 7 11.05 -8.70 -42.11
CA MET A 7 11.57 -8.23 -40.83
C MET A 7 13.04 -8.62 -40.70
N ASN A 8 13.87 -7.66 -40.31
CA ASN A 8 15.32 -7.83 -40.22
C ASN A 8 15.68 -8.87 -39.14
N ASP A 9 16.66 -9.72 -39.37
CA ASP A 9 17.09 -10.71 -38.38
C ASP A 9 17.61 -10.07 -37.08
N ASN A 10 18.10 -8.82 -37.12
CA ASN A 10 18.46 -8.05 -35.92
C ASN A 10 17.25 -7.62 -35.07
N GLU A 11 16.04 -7.63 -35.66
CA GLU A 11 14.76 -7.38 -34.99
C GLU A 11 14.11 -8.71 -34.55
N ARG A 12 14.67 -9.84 -34.96
CA ARG A 12 14.16 -11.19 -34.70
C ARG A 12 15.09 -11.92 -33.73
N GLY A 13 14.90 -11.69 -32.44
CA GLY A 13 15.62 -12.46 -31.43
C GLY A 13 15.36 -12.02 -30.00
N LEU A 14 15.50 -12.98 -29.08
CA LEU A 14 15.39 -12.77 -27.64
C LEU A 14 16.37 -11.69 -27.11
N PHE A 15 17.49 -11.47 -27.82
CA PHE A 15 18.52 -10.49 -27.49
C PHE A 15 18.51 -9.24 -28.40
N SER A 16 17.42 -8.98 -29.14
CA SER A 16 17.29 -7.69 -29.83
C SER A 16 17.35 -6.56 -28.80
N LEU A 17 18.32 -5.64 -28.95
CA LEU A 17 18.73 -4.72 -27.89
C LEU A 17 17.60 -3.82 -27.35
N LEU A 18 16.62 -3.45 -28.20
CA LEU A 18 15.52 -2.55 -27.85
C LEU A 18 14.22 -3.27 -27.44
N HIS A 19 13.95 -4.46 -27.98
CA HIS A 19 12.66 -5.16 -27.81
C HIS A 19 12.78 -6.55 -27.16
N GLY A 20 14.00 -7.02 -26.90
CA GLY A 20 14.29 -8.28 -26.24
C GLY A 20 14.44 -8.13 -24.72
N ILE A 21 15.33 -8.93 -24.13
CA ILE A 21 15.54 -9.00 -22.66
C ILE A 21 15.84 -7.64 -22.03
N THR A 22 16.60 -6.77 -22.69
CA THR A 22 16.93 -5.44 -22.15
C THR A 22 15.68 -4.58 -21.94
N GLY A 23 14.76 -4.56 -22.93
CA GLY A 23 13.49 -3.83 -22.81
C GLY A 23 12.59 -4.41 -21.72
N MET A 24 12.56 -5.75 -21.60
CA MET A 24 11.86 -6.43 -20.51
C MET A 24 12.42 -6.03 -19.13
N LEU A 25 13.75 -6.03 -18.95
CA LEU A 25 14.39 -5.69 -17.69
C LEU A 25 14.08 -4.24 -17.28
N ILE A 26 14.15 -3.30 -18.23
CA ILE A 26 13.78 -1.90 -17.98
C ILE A 26 12.32 -1.81 -17.53
N ALA A 27 11.40 -2.49 -18.22
CA ALA A 27 9.99 -2.50 -17.86
C ALA A 27 9.74 -3.09 -16.46
N VAL A 28 10.41 -4.19 -16.10
CA VAL A 28 10.31 -4.80 -14.77
C VAL A 28 10.81 -3.86 -13.69
N VAL A 29 11.97 -3.22 -13.89
CA VAL A 29 12.50 -2.25 -12.94
C VAL A 29 11.55 -1.08 -12.77
N LEU A 30 10.98 -0.56 -13.87
CA LEU A 30 10.02 0.54 -13.83
C LEU A 30 8.72 0.17 -13.08
N LEU A 31 8.21 -1.04 -13.26
CA LEU A 31 7.05 -1.52 -12.50
C LEU A 31 7.36 -1.67 -11.01
N LEU A 32 8.54 -2.20 -10.68
CA LEU A 32 8.96 -2.39 -9.29
C LEU A 32 9.23 -1.06 -8.57
N THR A 33 9.76 -0.05 -9.27
CA THR A 33 9.95 1.28 -8.67
C THR A 33 8.61 1.96 -8.37
N ILE A 34 7.65 1.89 -9.29
CA ILE A 34 6.29 2.37 -9.06
C ILE A 34 5.66 1.66 -7.86
N LEU A 35 5.76 0.32 -7.80
CA LEU A 35 5.25 -0.47 -6.69
C LEU A 35 5.89 -0.06 -5.36
N ALA A 36 7.22 0.08 -5.30
CA ALA A 36 7.93 0.45 -4.09
C ALA A 36 7.49 1.83 -3.55
N VAL A 37 7.34 2.82 -4.45
CA VAL A 37 6.88 4.16 -4.09
C VAL A 37 5.46 4.12 -3.53
N LEU A 38 4.55 3.38 -4.18
CA LEU A 38 3.16 3.27 -3.72
C LEU A 38 3.06 2.57 -2.36
N VAL A 39 3.79 1.47 -2.17
CA VAL A 39 3.83 0.73 -0.89
C VAL A 39 4.40 1.60 0.22
N PHE A 40 5.49 2.32 -0.03
CA PHE A 40 6.09 3.22 0.95
C PHE A 40 5.09 4.29 1.42
N ASN A 41 4.42 4.97 0.47
CA ASN A 41 3.41 5.97 0.81
C ASN A 41 2.22 5.35 1.57
N ALA A 42 1.77 4.16 1.19
CA ALA A 42 0.69 3.46 1.89
C ALA A 42 1.06 3.14 3.34
N VAL A 43 2.28 2.65 3.60
CA VAL A 43 2.78 2.37 4.96
C VAL A 43 2.86 3.64 5.79
N VAL A 44 3.34 4.75 5.23
CA VAL A 44 3.40 6.05 5.93
C VAL A 44 2.00 6.53 6.34
N VAL A 45 1.02 6.44 5.43
CA VAL A 45 -0.37 6.79 5.76
C VAL A 45 -0.93 5.86 6.82
N GLN A 46 -0.72 4.55 6.70
CA GLN A 46 -1.17 3.57 7.69
C GLN A 46 -0.58 3.87 9.07
N GLN A 47 0.72 4.19 9.16
CA GLN A 47 1.37 4.55 10.42
C GLN A 47 0.76 5.82 11.02
N ARG A 48 0.50 6.85 10.20
CA ARG A 48 -0.11 8.10 10.65
C ARG A 48 -1.51 7.88 11.19
N GLU A 49 -2.37 7.18 10.45
CA GLU A 49 -3.75 6.94 10.88
C GLU A 49 -3.83 5.96 12.04
N ALA A 50 -2.89 5.01 12.14
CA ALA A 50 -2.75 4.17 13.32
C ALA A 50 -2.41 4.97 14.59
N GLN A 51 -1.90 6.21 14.48
CA GLN A 51 -1.68 7.10 15.64
C GLN A 51 -2.85 8.06 15.90
N ASN A 52 -3.76 8.20 14.94
CA ASN A 52 -4.95 9.05 15.04
C ASN A 52 -6.12 8.28 15.67
N PHE A 53 -5.91 7.74 16.87
CA PHE A 53 -6.97 7.07 17.60
C PHE A 53 -8.10 8.04 17.95
N TYR A 54 -9.35 7.55 17.93
CA TYR A 54 -10.47 8.30 18.47
C TYR A 54 -10.21 8.62 19.95
N LYS A 55 -9.93 9.89 20.22
CA LYS A 55 -9.89 10.40 21.60
C LYS A 55 -11.32 10.56 22.05
N VAL A 56 -11.67 9.86 23.12
CA VAL A 56 -12.89 10.13 23.86
C VAL A 56 -12.70 11.50 24.49
N ASN A 57 -13.24 12.54 23.86
CA ASN A 57 -13.25 13.91 24.36
C ASN A 57 -14.32 14.03 25.46
N GLN A 58 -14.24 13.16 26.46
CA GLN A 58 -15.09 13.20 27.63
C GLN A 58 -14.36 14.00 28.66
N ASP A 59 -14.81 15.24 28.85
CA ASP A 59 -14.80 15.80 30.19
C ASP A 59 -15.33 14.70 31.13
N LEU A 60 -14.52 14.26 32.09
CA LEU A 60 -14.92 13.25 33.07
C LEU A 60 -16.18 13.69 33.83
N ASN A 61 -16.45 14.99 33.89
CA ASN A 61 -17.68 15.56 34.44
C ASN A 61 -18.90 15.45 33.51
N GLY A 62 -18.68 15.20 32.21
CA GLY A 62 -19.72 14.96 31.20
C GLY A 62 -20.18 13.50 31.12
N LEU A 63 -19.45 12.58 31.76
CA LEU A 63 -19.84 11.18 31.90
C LEU A 63 -20.99 11.06 32.90
N LYS A 64 -22.23 10.93 32.38
CA LYS A 64 -23.41 10.73 33.21
C LYS A 64 -23.62 9.23 33.46
N ALA A 65 -23.55 8.82 34.72
CA ALA A 65 -24.02 7.50 35.11
C ALA A 65 -25.55 7.43 34.88
N VAL A 66 -25.96 6.65 33.88
CA VAL A 66 -27.38 6.51 33.48
C VAL A 66 -28.16 5.69 34.51
N ASP A 67 -27.52 4.69 35.11
CA ASP A 67 -28.12 3.83 36.14
C ASP A 67 -27.20 3.74 37.36
N ARG A 68 -27.81 3.81 38.55
CA ARG A 68 -27.13 3.52 39.83
C ARG A 68 -26.53 2.12 39.85
N ASN A 69 -27.06 1.15 39.10
CA ASN A 69 -26.55 -0.23 39.06
C ASN A 69 -25.28 -0.41 38.20
N ASN A 70 -24.82 0.59 37.44
CA ASN A 70 -23.64 0.46 36.56
C ASN A 70 -22.38 -0.05 37.29
N HIS A 71 -22.23 0.27 38.59
CA HIS A 71 -21.11 -0.21 39.41
C HIS A 71 -21.06 -1.74 39.60
N LYS A 72 -22.14 -2.47 39.26
CA LYS A 72 -22.19 -3.94 39.36
C LYS A 72 -21.62 -4.65 38.12
N HIS A 73 -21.28 -3.90 37.07
CA HIS A 73 -20.88 -4.44 35.77
C HIS A 73 -19.42 -4.14 35.38
N TYR A 74 -18.60 -3.67 36.31
CA TYR A 74 -17.15 -3.53 36.09
C TYR A 74 -16.37 -4.51 36.97
N GLU A 75 -15.28 -5.06 36.43
CA GLU A 75 -14.35 -5.94 37.13
C GLU A 75 -12.97 -5.28 37.16
N LEU A 76 -12.33 -5.27 38.33
CA LEU A 76 -10.95 -4.78 38.49
C LEU A 76 -10.00 -5.95 38.24
N VAL A 77 -9.27 -5.92 37.13
CA VAL A 77 -8.25 -6.91 36.80
C VAL A 77 -6.92 -6.50 37.45
N GLY A 78 -6.38 -7.34 38.34
CA GLY A 78 -4.99 -7.27 38.81
C GLY A 78 -4.74 -6.56 40.15
N LYS A 79 -5.42 -6.96 41.23
CA LYS A 79 -4.95 -6.61 42.59
C LYS A 79 -3.73 -7.43 42.98
#